data_AF-A0A2V5VEX0-F1
#
_entry.id   AF-A0A2V5VEX0-F1
#
_cell.length_a   1.000
_cell.length_b   1.000
_cell.length_c   1.000
_cell.angle_alpha   90.00
_cell.angle_beta   90.00
_cell.angle_gamma   90.00
#
_symmetry.space_group_name_H-M   'P 1'
#
loop_
_entity.id
_entity.type
_entity.pdbx_description
1 polymer ?
#
loop_
_entity_poly.entity_id
_entity_poly.type
_entity_poly.pdbx_seq_one_letter_code
_entity_poly.pdbx_strand_id
1 'polypeptide(L)'
;MSASAEIQTGHPLFKELRNGMLWHSTGAQHYRRIWTDRVIKPNDGRIDRWGKPYACQQLGAVSLFDFTTEPEYKVLDEAFKWQQFLGDYEPVTLLLGIERKKLQGKLIPYPENKEGTAGPVIPWVEVCHCGPIPASAIVTYLLVCPTDYRCFKKFQSLNEEKLSLVEKEFGPIVETERKRQMAEHRERVRRLLDRAHEKS
;
A
#
# COMPACT_ATOMS: atom_id res chain seq x y z
N MET A 1 1.81 16.90 5.14
CA MET A 1 0.93 15.83 4.63
C MET A 1 -0.49 16.35 4.66
N SER A 2 -1.33 16.00 3.69
CA SER A 2 -2.74 16.41 3.73
C SER A 2 -3.44 15.73 4.90
N ALA A 3 -4.24 16.46 5.68
CA ALA A 3 -5.07 15.88 6.75
C ALA A 3 -6.02 14.77 6.25
N SER A 4 -6.28 14.72 4.93
CA SER A 4 -7.08 13.67 4.27
C SER A 4 -6.37 12.32 4.14
N ALA A 5 -5.06 12.25 4.39
CA ALA A 5 -4.27 11.04 4.32
C ALA A 5 -3.93 10.46 5.71
N GLU A 6 -4.38 11.08 6.79
CA GLU A 6 -4.13 10.58 8.14
C GLU A 6 -5.17 9.52 8.54
N ILE A 7 -4.68 8.34 8.93
CA ILE A 7 -5.51 7.26 9.47
C ILE A 7 -5.38 7.25 10.98
N GLN A 8 -6.52 7.23 11.66
CA GLN A 8 -6.64 7.26 13.11
C GLN A 8 -7.71 6.26 13.59
N THR A 9 -7.84 6.11 14.90
CA THR A 9 -8.90 5.31 15.53
C THR A 9 -10.27 5.69 14.95
N GLY A 10 -11.04 4.68 14.56
CA GLY A 10 -12.37 4.85 13.99
C GLY A 10 -12.41 5.28 12.52
N HIS A 11 -11.27 5.54 11.87
CA HIS A 11 -11.21 5.86 10.44
C HIS A 11 -11.87 4.73 9.62
N PRO A 12 -12.81 5.02 8.69
CA PRO A 12 -13.56 3.98 8.00
C PRO A 12 -12.69 2.97 7.25
N LEU A 13 -11.64 3.42 6.56
CA LEU A 13 -10.69 2.51 5.90
C LEU A 13 -9.98 1.60 6.91
N PHE A 14 -9.62 2.10 8.09
CA PHE A 14 -8.93 1.28 9.10
C PHE A 14 -9.84 0.19 9.66
N LYS A 15 -11.13 0.48 9.85
CA LYS A 15 -12.13 -0.54 10.21
C LYS A 15 -12.21 -1.64 9.15
N GLU A 16 -12.13 -1.29 7.88
CA GLU A 16 -12.11 -2.27 6.79
C GLU A 16 -10.82 -3.09 6.78
N LEU A 17 -9.66 -2.48 7.05
CA LEU A 17 -8.38 -3.18 7.14
C LEU A 17 -8.33 -4.15 8.32
N ARG A 18 -8.93 -3.79 9.47
CA ARG A 18 -8.94 -4.56 10.72
C ARG A 18 -10.10 -5.57 10.77
N ASN A 19 -10.22 -6.40 9.74
CA ASN A 19 -11.33 -7.35 9.57
C ASN A 19 -10.90 -8.84 9.58
N GLY A 20 -9.68 -9.14 10.03
CA GLY A 20 -9.13 -10.50 10.08
C GLY A 20 -8.56 -11.04 8.76
N MET A 21 -8.56 -10.23 7.69
CA MET A 21 -7.89 -10.57 6.43
C MET A 21 -6.41 -10.16 6.44
N LEU A 22 -5.66 -10.77 5.52
CA LEU A 22 -4.34 -10.30 5.11
C LEU A 22 -4.50 -9.50 3.82
N TRP A 23 -3.82 -8.37 3.71
CA TRP A 23 -3.95 -7.46 2.57
C TRP A 23 -2.69 -7.47 1.71
N HIS A 24 -2.83 -7.62 0.41
CA HIS A 24 -1.75 -7.36 -0.55
C HIS A 24 -2.01 -6.05 -1.28
N SER A 25 -1.05 -5.12 -1.28
CA SER A 25 -1.17 -3.86 -2.02
C SER A 25 -0.54 -3.94 -3.41
N THR A 26 -1.28 -3.48 -4.42
CA THR A 26 -0.87 -3.49 -5.82
C THR A 26 -1.50 -2.34 -6.59
N GLY A 27 -0.93 -2.00 -7.75
CA GLY A 27 -1.55 -1.11 -8.74
C GLY A 27 -2.38 -1.87 -9.77
N ALA A 28 -3.18 -1.14 -10.56
CA ALA A 28 -4.07 -1.70 -11.57
C ALA A 28 -3.35 -2.53 -12.64
N GLN A 29 -2.17 -2.09 -13.10
CA GLN A 29 -1.39 -2.85 -14.09
C GLN A 29 -0.93 -4.21 -13.54
N HIS A 30 -0.41 -4.24 -12.31
CA HIS A 30 0.02 -5.48 -11.65
C HIS A 30 -1.15 -6.39 -11.31
N TYR A 31 -2.30 -5.83 -10.93
CA TYR A 31 -3.54 -6.57 -10.75
C TYR A 31 -3.97 -7.33 -12.01
N ARG A 32 -3.95 -6.67 -13.17
CA ARG A 32 -4.25 -7.32 -14.46
C ARG A 32 -3.31 -8.51 -14.71
N ARG A 33 -2.01 -8.36 -14.41
CA ARG A 33 -1.02 -9.46 -14.52
C ARG A 33 -1.30 -10.61 -13.56
N ILE A 34 -1.69 -10.34 -12.31
CA ILE A 34 -2.09 -11.38 -11.34
C ILE A 34 -3.22 -12.24 -11.90
N TRP A 35 -4.18 -11.64 -12.62
CA TRP A 35 -5.27 -12.39 -13.23
C TRP A 35 -4.89 -13.15 -14.49
N THR A 36 -3.96 -12.63 -15.29
CA THR A 36 -3.36 -13.37 -16.40
C THR A 36 -2.59 -14.60 -15.90
N ASP A 37 -1.75 -14.41 -14.89
CA ASP A 37 -0.87 -15.44 -14.34
C ASP A 37 -1.58 -16.37 -13.35
N ARG A 38 -2.77 -15.99 -12.87
CA ARG A 38 -3.56 -16.65 -11.82
C ARG A 38 -2.84 -16.77 -10.47
N VAL A 39 -1.83 -15.96 -10.23
CA VAL A 39 -0.98 -16.06 -9.05
C VAL A 39 -0.35 -14.71 -8.69
N ILE A 40 -0.25 -14.41 -7.41
CA ILE A 40 0.60 -13.36 -6.86
C ILE A 40 1.98 -14.00 -6.64
N LYS A 41 2.96 -13.57 -7.42
CA LYS A 41 4.33 -14.09 -7.34
C LYS A 41 5.12 -13.35 -6.27
N PRO A 42 6.04 -14.02 -5.55
CA PRO A 42 7.03 -13.31 -4.76
C PRO A 42 7.80 -12.33 -5.63
N ASN A 43 8.20 -11.20 -5.04
CA ASN A 43 9.08 -10.26 -5.74
C ASN A 43 10.49 -10.87 -5.77
N ASP A 44 10.94 -11.27 -6.95
CA ASP A 44 12.27 -11.83 -7.19
C ASP A 44 13.33 -10.75 -7.45
N GLY A 45 12.98 -9.48 -7.22
CA GLY A 45 13.85 -8.33 -7.37
C GLY A 45 14.00 -7.80 -8.79
N ARG A 46 13.17 -8.25 -9.73
CA ARG A 46 13.06 -7.62 -11.06
C ARG A 46 12.56 -6.18 -11.02
N ILE A 47 11.86 -5.80 -9.94
CA ILE A 47 11.35 -4.45 -9.73
C ILE A 47 12.17 -3.80 -8.63
N ASP A 48 13.19 -3.04 -9.01
CA ASP A 48 13.93 -2.19 -8.09
C ASP A 48 13.29 -0.79 -8.04
N ARG A 49 12.19 -0.69 -7.27
CA ARG A 49 11.48 0.58 -7.11
C ARG A 49 12.19 1.57 -6.19
N TRP A 50 13.06 1.06 -5.30
CA TRP A 50 13.57 1.81 -4.14
C TRP A 50 15.11 1.84 -4.04
N GLY A 51 15.80 1.32 -5.05
CA GLY A 51 17.26 1.18 -5.08
C GLY A 51 17.82 0.10 -4.16
N LYS A 52 16.96 -0.57 -3.36
CA LYS A 52 17.30 -1.62 -2.40
C LYS A 52 16.12 -2.59 -2.20
N PRO A 53 16.39 -3.89 -1.98
CA PRO A 53 15.34 -4.85 -1.70
C PRO A 53 14.72 -4.66 -0.31
N TYR A 54 13.39 -4.68 -0.23
CA TYR A 54 12.64 -4.70 1.04
C TYR A 54 12.64 -6.08 1.68
N ALA A 55 12.22 -6.19 2.95
CA ALA A 55 12.38 -7.41 3.74
C ALA A 55 11.77 -8.65 3.07
N CYS A 56 10.49 -8.61 2.69
CA CYS A 56 9.86 -9.76 2.06
C CYS A 56 10.50 -10.12 0.70
N GLN A 57 11.04 -9.14 -0.03
CA GLN A 57 11.81 -9.42 -1.25
C GLN A 57 13.12 -10.17 -0.95
N GLN A 58 13.85 -9.80 0.10
CA GLN A 58 15.06 -10.53 0.52
C GLN A 58 14.77 -11.98 0.93
N LEU A 59 13.56 -12.23 1.44
CA LEU A 59 13.07 -13.56 1.80
C LEU A 59 12.46 -14.33 0.63
N GLY A 60 12.43 -13.78 -0.59
CA GLY A 60 11.73 -14.40 -1.73
C GLY A 60 10.25 -14.63 -1.46
N ALA A 61 9.60 -13.70 -0.75
CA ALA A 61 8.24 -13.79 -0.24
C ALA A 61 7.32 -12.70 -0.83
N VAL A 62 6.02 -12.91 -0.70
CA VAL A 62 4.99 -11.88 -0.99
C VAL A 62 4.78 -11.04 0.27
N SER A 63 4.82 -9.71 0.15
CA SER A 63 4.46 -8.81 1.25
C SER A 63 2.93 -8.73 1.39
N LEU A 64 2.47 -9.05 2.60
CA LEU A 64 1.09 -8.95 3.07
C LEU A 64 1.04 -8.04 4.30
N PHE A 65 -0.15 -7.53 4.61
CA PHE A 65 -0.37 -6.63 5.74
C PHE A 65 -1.53 -7.12 6.60
N ASP A 66 -1.27 -7.31 7.89
CA ASP A 66 -2.21 -7.74 8.93
C ASP A 66 -2.44 -6.60 9.93
N PHE A 67 -3.62 -5.99 9.87
CA PHE A 67 -4.01 -4.91 10.79
C PHE A 67 -4.78 -5.42 12.01
N THR A 68 -4.97 -6.74 12.14
CA THR A 68 -5.82 -7.38 13.15
C THR A 68 -5.02 -8.02 14.28
N THR A 69 -3.89 -8.67 13.97
CA THR A 69 -3.14 -9.45 14.98
C THR A 69 -2.62 -8.59 16.13
N GLU A 70 -1.95 -7.46 15.83
CA GLU A 70 -1.42 -6.58 16.86
C GLU A 70 -2.48 -5.64 17.45
N PRO A 71 -2.29 -5.14 18.70
CA PRO A 71 -3.16 -4.13 19.30
C PRO A 71 -3.25 -2.86 18.45
N GLU A 72 -4.44 -2.26 18.41
CA GLU A 72 -4.73 -1.08 17.59
C GLU A 72 -3.74 0.08 17.80
N TYR A 73 -3.36 0.37 19.06
CA TYR A 73 -2.45 1.48 19.36
C TYR A 73 -1.07 1.30 18.70
N LYS A 74 -0.48 0.09 18.75
CA LYS A 74 0.83 -0.18 18.11
C LYS A 74 0.76 0.00 16.59
N VAL A 75 -0.35 -0.46 16.02
CA VAL A 75 -0.60 -0.40 14.59
C VAL A 75 -0.72 1.07 14.16
N LEU A 76 -1.56 1.85 14.84
CA LEU A 76 -1.81 3.26 14.50
C LEU A 76 -0.64 4.21 14.80
N ASP A 77 0.19 3.92 15.80
CA ASP A 77 1.41 4.69 16.09
C ASP A 77 2.38 4.72 14.89
N GLU A 78 2.26 3.74 13.98
CA GLU A 78 3.06 3.61 12.77
C GLU A 78 2.31 4.01 11.47
N ALA A 79 1.11 4.57 11.59
CA ALA A 79 0.25 4.88 10.45
C ALA A 79 0.90 5.82 9.41
N PHE A 80 1.79 6.72 9.85
CA PHE A 80 2.54 7.60 8.95
C PHE A 80 3.43 6.85 7.95
N LYS A 81 3.82 5.60 8.24
CA LYS A 81 4.61 4.74 7.33
C LYS A 81 3.74 4.07 6.27
N TRP A 82 2.42 4.06 6.43
CA TRP A 82 1.50 3.34 5.54
C TRP A 82 1.34 4.02 4.18
N GLN A 83 1.93 5.19 3.97
CA GLN A 83 1.98 5.82 2.66
C GLN A 83 2.58 4.88 1.59
N GLN A 84 3.58 4.06 1.95
CA GLN A 84 4.16 3.06 1.04
C GLN A 84 3.18 1.92 0.71
N PHE A 85 2.23 1.65 1.59
CA PHE A 85 1.20 0.63 1.41
C PHE A 85 -0.04 1.15 0.67
N LEU A 86 -0.46 2.40 0.96
CA LEU A 86 -1.71 2.99 0.49
C LEU A 86 -1.55 4.03 -0.63
N GLY A 87 -0.41 4.72 -0.68
CA GLY A 87 -0.16 5.87 -1.56
C GLY A 87 0.70 5.57 -2.79
N ASP A 88 1.25 4.37 -2.88
CA ASP A 88 2.28 4.01 -3.84
C ASP A 88 1.78 3.82 -5.28
N TYR A 89 0.48 3.64 -5.49
CA TYR A 89 -0.09 3.34 -6.79
C TYR A 89 -1.14 4.37 -7.19
N GLU A 90 -0.94 4.96 -8.37
CA GLU A 90 -1.82 5.97 -8.93
C GLU A 90 -2.46 5.49 -10.25
N PRO A 91 -3.70 5.90 -10.55
CA PRO A 91 -4.56 6.77 -9.73
C PRO A 91 -5.27 6.04 -8.58
N VAL A 92 -5.06 4.73 -8.45
CA VAL A 92 -5.73 3.88 -7.45
C VAL A 92 -4.76 2.84 -6.89
N THR A 93 -4.78 2.69 -5.56
CA THR A 93 -4.16 1.57 -4.86
C THR A 93 -5.20 0.48 -4.64
N LEU A 94 -4.90 -0.73 -5.09
CA LEU A 94 -5.74 -1.90 -4.89
C LEU A 94 -5.20 -2.72 -3.72
N LEU A 95 -6.03 -2.96 -2.72
CA LEU A 95 -5.78 -3.89 -1.63
C LEU A 95 -6.59 -5.15 -1.87
N LEU A 96 -5.89 -6.27 -2.02
CA LEU A 96 -6.46 -7.59 -2.24
C LEU A 96 -6.56 -8.29 -0.88
N GLY A 97 -7.79 -8.47 -0.40
CA GLY A 97 -8.09 -9.13 0.86
C GLY A 97 -8.05 -10.64 0.70
N ILE A 98 -7.21 -11.30 1.50
CA ILE A 98 -6.92 -12.73 1.44
C ILE A 98 -7.26 -13.35 2.80
N GLU A 99 -8.01 -14.45 2.78
CA GLU A 99 -8.26 -15.21 4.00
C GLU A 99 -7.02 -16.01 4.40
N ARG A 100 -6.57 -15.83 5.64
CA ARG A 100 -5.40 -16.53 6.19
C ARG A 100 -5.46 -18.05 6.00
N LYS A 101 -6.64 -18.67 6.16
CA LYS A 101 -6.85 -20.13 6.00
C LYS A 101 -6.66 -20.64 4.56
N LYS A 102 -6.64 -19.76 3.55
CA LYS A 102 -6.42 -20.12 2.14
C LYS A 102 -4.94 -20.09 1.75
N LEU A 103 -4.06 -19.67 2.66
CA LEU A 103 -2.62 -19.66 2.44
C LEU A 103 -2.02 -20.99 2.90
N GLN A 104 -1.19 -21.59 2.04
CA GLN A 104 -0.51 -22.86 2.31
C GLN A 104 0.97 -22.66 2.67
N GLY A 105 1.47 -21.42 2.67
CA GLY A 105 2.86 -21.07 2.95
C GLY A 105 3.12 -20.60 4.38
N LYS A 106 4.41 -20.55 4.75
CA LYS A 106 4.86 -19.95 6.00
C LYS A 106 4.60 -18.44 5.98
N LEU A 107 4.05 -17.92 7.05
CA LEU A 107 3.98 -16.49 7.33
C LEU A 107 5.13 -16.12 8.28
N ILE A 108 5.87 -15.07 7.94
CA ILE A 108 6.95 -14.50 8.77
C ILE A 108 6.52 -13.07 9.15
N PRO A 109 5.94 -12.87 10.34
CA PRO A 109 5.46 -11.56 10.77
C PRO A 109 6.61 -10.65 11.23
N TYR A 110 6.30 -9.37 11.46
CA TYR A 110 7.14 -8.51 12.29
C TYR A 110 7.14 -8.98 13.77
N PRO A 111 8.25 -8.91 14.52
CA PRO A 111 9.58 -8.43 14.11
C PRO A 111 10.47 -9.47 13.43
N GLU A 112 10.05 -10.74 13.32
CA GLU A 112 10.87 -11.82 12.76
C GLU A 112 11.37 -11.50 11.34
N ASN A 113 10.53 -10.91 10.50
CA ASN A 113 10.91 -10.49 9.14
C ASN A 113 11.95 -9.36 9.14
N LYS A 114 11.96 -8.51 10.18
CA LYS A 114 12.90 -7.41 10.32
C LYS A 114 14.24 -7.89 10.87
N GLU A 115 14.24 -8.81 11.83
CA GLU A 115 15.45 -9.40 12.38
C GLU A 115 16.20 -10.25 11.34
N GLY A 116 15.46 -10.91 10.44
CA GLY A 116 16.03 -11.72 9.36
C GLY A 116 16.50 -10.95 8.12
N THR A 117 16.33 -9.61 8.05
CA THR A 117 16.58 -8.85 6.82
C THR A 117 17.13 -7.43 7.05
N ALA A 118 17.80 -6.88 6.05
CA ALA A 118 18.25 -5.49 6.08
C ALA A 118 17.24 -4.50 5.49
N GLY A 119 16.17 -5.01 4.87
CA GLY A 119 15.20 -4.21 4.13
C GLY A 119 14.30 -3.34 5.01
N PRO A 120 13.67 -2.29 4.44
CA PRO A 120 12.54 -1.63 5.09
C PRO A 120 11.39 -2.63 5.34
N VAL A 121 10.66 -2.38 6.43
CA VAL A 121 9.46 -3.10 6.88
C VAL A 121 8.49 -2.08 7.45
N ILE A 122 7.19 -2.25 7.23
CA ILE A 122 6.16 -1.51 7.98
C ILE A 122 5.90 -2.24 9.31
N PRO A 123 6.30 -1.68 10.46
CA PRO A 123 6.23 -2.40 11.73
C PRO A 123 4.80 -2.81 12.11
N TRP A 124 4.69 -3.90 12.86
CA TRP A 124 3.45 -4.45 13.44
C TRP A 124 2.41 -4.98 12.45
N VAL A 125 2.42 -4.53 11.20
CA VAL A 125 1.44 -4.94 10.19
C VAL A 125 2.03 -5.78 9.08
N GLU A 126 3.30 -5.62 8.71
CA GLU A 126 3.85 -6.36 7.57
C GLU A 126 4.17 -7.82 7.92
N VAL A 127 3.72 -8.73 7.06
CA VAL A 127 3.90 -10.18 7.15
C VAL A 127 4.38 -10.70 5.79
N CYS A 128 5.47 -11.45 5.78
CA CYS A 128 5.99 -12.06 4.56
C CYS A 128 5.41 -13.47 4.38
N HIS A 129 4.71 -13.71 3.28
CA HIS A 129 4.23 -15.04 2.89
C HIS A 129 5.24 -15.72 1.97
N CYS A 130 5.81 -16.83 2.43
CA CYS A 130 6.76 -17.62 1.65
C CYS A 130 6.05 -18.38 0.53
N GLY A 131 6.41 -18.07 -0.72
CA GLY A 131 5.88 -18.72 -1.90
C GLY A 131 4.71 -17.98 -2.57
N PRO A 132 4.29 -18.46 -3.75
CA PRO A 132 3.20 -17.86 -4.52
C PRO A 132 1.86 -17.97 -3.82
N ILE A 133 0.98 -16.98 -4.05
CA ILE A 133 -0.40 -16.99 -3.58
C ILE A 133 -1.35 -17.14 -4.77
N PRO A 134 -2.19 -18.18 -4.83
CA PRO A 134 -3.13 -18.33 -5.94
C PRO A 134 -4.14 -17.19 -5.95
N ALA A 135 -4.50 -16.67 -7.13
CA ALA A 135 -5.48 -15.57 -7.24
C ALA A 135 -6.85 -15.93 -6.64
N SER A 136 -7.20 -17.22 -6.59
CA SER A 136 -8.42 -17.73 -5.94
C SER A 136 -8.44 -17.56 -4.41
N ALA A 137 -7.31 -17.22 -3.79
CA ALA A 137 -7.24 -16.87 -2.38
C ALA A 137 -7.81 -15.48 -2.08
N ILE A 138 -7.91 -14.61 -3.09
CA ILE A 138 -8.45 -13.26 -2.97
C ILE A 138 -9.98 -13.34 -2.86
N VAL A 139 -10.53 -12.74 -1.80
CA VAL A 139 -11.98 -12.77 -1.52
C VAL A 139 -12.62 -11.39 -1.46
N THR A 140 -11.82 -10.33 -1.34
CA THR A 140 -12.33 -8.96 -1.22
C THR A 140 -11.33 -8.00 -1.85
N TYR A 141 -11.83 -6.85 -2.31
CA TYR A 141 -11.05 -5.82 -2.96
C TYR A 141 -11.37 -4.48 -2.31
N LEU A 142 -10.36 -3.74 -1.88
CA LEU A 142 -10.48 -2.32 -1.54
C LEU A 142 -9.71 -1.50 -2.58
N LEU A 143 -10.38 -0.53 -3.18
CA LEU A 143 -9.76 0.43 -4.09
C LEU A 143 -9.68 1.75 -3.34
N VAL A 144 -8.46 2.20 -3.07
CA VAL A 144 -8.17 3.37 -2.22
C VAL A 144 -7.56 4.47 -3.07
N CYS A 145 -8.04 5.69 -2.89
CA CYS A 145 -7.43 6.87 -3.49
C CYS A 145 -6.09 7.17 -2.76
N PRO A 146 -4.96 7.21 -3.48
CA PRO A 146 -3.63 7.30 -2.84
C PRO A 146 -3.37 8.63 -2.15
N THR A 147 -4.19 9.66 -2.42
CA THR A 147 -4.07 11.02 -1.88
C THR A 147 -5.17 11.39 -0.88
N ASP A 148 -6.23 10.60 -0.77
CA ASP A 148 -7.33 10.80 0.19
C ASP A 148 -7.87 9.45 0.65
N TYR A 149 -7.44 8.97 1.82
CA TYR A 149 -7.78 7.65 2.32
C TYR A 149 -9.24 7.52 2.77
N ARG A 150 -9.98 8.63 2.83
CA ARG A 150 -11.43 8.62 3.05
C ARG A 150 -12.18 8.21 1.77
N CYS A 151 -11.55 8.40 0.61
CA CYS A 151 -12.07 7.98 -0.69
C CYS A 151 -11.63 6.54 -0.99
N PHE A 152 -12.46 5.57 -0.64
CA PHE A 152 -12.25 4.17 -1.01
C PHE A 152 -13.55 3.47 -1.38
N LYS A 153 -13.45 2.37 -2.12
CA LYS A 153 -14.57 1.48 -2.45
C LYS A 153 -14.23 0.03 -2.15
N LYS A 154 -15.22 -0.71 -1.65
CA LYS A 154 -15.12 -2.14 -1.35
C LYS A 154 -15.92 -2.95 -2.36
N PHE A 155 -15.35 -4.06 -2.81
CA PHE A 155 -16.02 -5.02 -3.68
C PHE A 155 -15.78 -6.45 -3.22
N GLN A 156 -16.77 -7.32 -3.41
CA GLN A 156 -16.61 -8.77 -3.29
C GLN A 156 -16.09 -9.40 -4.60
N SER A 157 -16.30 -8.72 -5.72
CA SER A 157 -15.78 -9.09 -7.04
C SER A 157 -15.43 -7.86 -7.85
N LEU A 158 -14.26 -7.90 -8.51
CA LEU A 158 -13.72 -6.78 -9.26
C LEU A 158 -13.43 -7.21 -10.71
N ASN A 159 -14.13 -6.61 -11.66
CA ASN A 159 -13.88 -6.76 -13.09
C ASN A 159 -13.23 -5.47 -13.64
N GLU A 160 -12.80 -5.52 -14.90
CA GLU A 160 -12.11 -4.39 -15.56
C GLU A 160 -12.99 -3.13 -15.63
N GLU A 161 -14.30 -3.28 -15.84
CA GLU A 161 -15.23 -2.16 -15.89
C GLU A 161 -15.30 -1.41 -14.55
N LYS A 162 -15.47 -2.13 -13.43
CA LYS A 162 -15.50 -1.53 -12.09
C LYS A 162 -14.17 -0.85 -11.76
N LEU A 163 -13.05 -1.49 -12.09
CA LEU A 163 -11.72 -0.92 -11.87
C LEU A 163 -11.55 0.38 -12.68
N SER A 164 -11.84 0.35 -13.97
CA SER A 164 -11.78 1.51 -14.87
C SER A 164 -12.67 2.67 -14.40
N LEU A 165 -13.86 2.37 -13.85
CA LEU A 165 -14.75 3.39 -13.29
C LEU A 165 -14.11 4.10 -12.09
N VAL A 166 -13.48 3.34 -11.18
CA VAL A 166 -12.81 3.92 -10.01
C VAL A 166 -11.53 4.67 -10.42
N GLU A 167 -10.78 4.19 -11.40
CA GLU A 167 -9.63 4.93 -11.96
C GLU A 167 -10.05 6.30 -12.49
N LYS A 168 -11.19 6.39 -13.19
CA LYS A 168 -11.75 7.65 -13.69
C LYS A 168 -12.25 8.56 -12.56
N GLU A 169 -12.80 7.99 -11.49
CA GLU A 169 -13.28 8.74 -10.33
C GLU A 169 -12.11 9.33 -9.51
N PHE A 170 -11.06 8.56 -9.27
CA PHE A 170 -9.92 8.99 -8.44
C PHE A 170 -8.90 9.82 -9.23
N GLY A 171 -8.77 9.62 -10.53
CA GLY A 171 -7.80 10.32 -11.38
C GLY A 171 -7.79 11.85 -11.22
N PRO A 172 -8.94 12.54 -11.29
CA PRO A 172 -8.99 13.99 -11.10
C PRO A 172 -8.54 14.45 -9.71
N ILE A 173 -8.82 13.66 -8.66
CA ILE A 173 -8.43 13.96 -7.27
C ILE A 173 -6.91 13.90 -7.16
N VAL A 174 -6.31 12.82 -7.64
CA VAL A 174 -4.86 12.60 -7.63
C VAL A 174 -4.14 13.68 -8.45
N GLU A 175 -4.65 14.01 -9.64
CA GLU A 175 -4.05 15.04 -10.49
C GLU A 175 -4.11 16.44 -9.84
N THR A 176 -5.21 16.75 -9.15
CA THR A 176 -5.35 18.02 -8.42
C THR A 176 -4.34 18.11 -7.28
N GLU A 177 -4.21 17.05 -6.49
CA GLU A 177 -3.24 16.99 -5.40
C GLU A 177 -1.80 17.09 -5.91
N ARG A 178 -1.48 16.39 -6.99
CA ARG A 178 -0.15 16.45 -7.64
C ARG A 178 0.20 17.88 -8.05
N LYS A 179 -0.73 18.58 -8.72
CA LYS A 179 -0.53 19.99 -9.10
C LYS A 179 -0.30 20.89 -7.88
N ARG A 180 -1.06 20.67 -6.81
CA ARG A 180 -0.89 21.40 -5.54
C ARG A 180 0.48 21.18 -4.94
N GLN A 181 0.92 19.93 -4.81
CA GLN A 181 2.24 19.59 -4.25
C GLN A 181 3.38 20.16 -5.11
N MET A 182 3.26 20.13 -6.43
CA MET A 182 4.24 20.73 -7.33
C MET A 182 4.31 22.26 -7.15
N ALA A 183 3.18 22.94 -6.99
CA ALA A 183 3.14 24.37 -6.73
C ALA A 183 3.79 24.72 -5.37
N GLU A 184 3.44 23.99 -4.31
CA GLU A 184 4.03 24.15 -2.98
C GLU A 184 5.55 23.91 -2.98
N HIS A 185 6.01 22.88 -3.69
CA HIS A 185 7.43 22.60 -3.84
C HIS A 185 8.17 23.72 -4.57
N ARG A 186 7.64 24.21 -5.70
CA ARG A 186 8.21 25.34 -6.44
C ARG A 186 8.31 26.59 -5.58
N GLU A 187 7.27 26.89 -4.81
CA GLU A 187 7.25 28.02 -3.88
C GLU A 187 8.31 27.88 -2.78
N ARG A 188 8.46 26.68 -2.21
CA ARG A 188 9.48 26.39 -1.20
C ARG A 188 10.89 26.58 -1.76
N VAL A 189 11.15 26.08 -2.96
CA VAL A 189 12.45 26.23 -3.63
C VAL A 189 12.76 27.71 -3.88
N ARG A 190 11.77 28.48 -4.38
CA ARG A 190 11.91 29.93 -4.59
C ARG A 190 12.33 30.65 -3.32
N ARG A 191 11.61 30.43 -2.21
CA ARG A 191 11.93 31.06 -0.91
C ARG A 191 13.32 30.69 -0.39
N LEU A 192 13.78 29.47 -0.64
CA LEU A 192 15.13 29.06 -0.24
C LEU A 192 16.21 29.77 -1.05
N LEU A 193 15.97 30.00 -2.36
CA LEU A 193 16.87 30.76 -3.22
C LEU A 193 16.90 32.24 -2.83
N ASP A 194 15.75 32.86 -2.58
CA ASP A 194 15.69 34.29 -2.19
C ASP A 194 16.47 34.54 -0.89
N ARG A 195 16.31 33.66 0.12
CA ARG A 195 17.06 33.72 1.38
C ARG A 195 18.57 33.50 1.23
N ALA A 196 19.00 32.79 0.19
CA ALA A 196 20.43 32.59 -0.07
C ALA A 196 21.07 33.85 -0.68
N HIS A 197 20.32 34.58 -1.51
CA HIS A 197 20.77 35.85 -2.09
C HIS A 197 20.82 36.98 -1.06
N GLU A 198 19.90 37.02 -0.08
CA GLU A 198 19.93 38.02 1.01
C GLU A 198 21.11 37.85 1.99
N LYS A 199 21.78 36.70 1.97
CA LYS A 199 22.93 36.38 2.86
C LYS A 199 24.29 36.49 2.17
N SER A 200 24.31 36.85 0.88
CA SER A 200 25.53 37.03 0.08
C SER A 200 25.81 38.52 -0.12
#